data_AF-A0A8J4S3Z2-F1
#
_entry.id   AF-A0A8J4S3Z2-F1
#
_cell.length_a   1.000
_cell.length_b   1.000
_cell.length_c   1.000
_cell.angle_alpha   90.00
_cell.angle_beta   90.00
_cell.angle_gamma   90.00
#
_symmetry.space_group_name_H-M   'P 1'
#
loop_
_entity.id
_entity.type
_entity.pdbx_description
1 polymer ?
#
loop_
_entity_poly.entity_id
_entity_poly.type
_entity_poly.pdbx_seq_one_letter_code
_entity_poly.pdbx_strand_id
1 'polypeptide(L)'
;SHCAWCECAAVPSSCYTLEEADQLPPAIFQCQKSAQLSWELEKIPSTSAELNGLFEAWKAENSKSYDSPIQNELRRGIFEVNARSVAAHNSKSDKSFTMELNEFADTTWEEFQQWHLGAPQSCSATASNDVTYDDVPNEKDWRADGMVSPVKNQGKCGSCWTFSTTGCLESHIKLKHGDFTILSEQNLLDCAQNFDNHGCNGGLPSHAFEFIKYNGGLDTEDTYPYEAKEGKCKFNTYHVGVQVETVVNITARDEKQLMAAVGSAGPVSIAFEVVSDFRFYKSGVYESSKCRSGEKDVNHAVLAVGYGVEDGKKHWIVKNSWGAAWGNEGFFQIARDRNMCGVADCASYAVVL
;
A
#
# COMPACT_ATOMS: atom_id res chain seq x y z
N SER A 1 -0.52 -17.21 -8.61
CA SER A 1 -0.24 -18.23 -9.65
C SER A 1 0.67 -19.28 -9.06
N HIS A 2 0.32 -20.56 -9.21
CA HIS A 2 1.04 -21.70 -8.63
C HIS A 2 2.39 -21.89 -9.34
N CYS A 3 3.51 -21.59 -8.67
CA CYS A 3 4.82 -21.84 -9.21
C CYS A 3 5.70 -22.62 -8.24
N ALA A 4 6.59 -23.44 -8.77
CA ALA A 4 7.68 -24.00 -8.00
C ALA A 4 8.84 -22.99 -8.03
N TRP A 5 9.34 -22.66 -6.84
CA TRP A 5 10.54 -21.85 -6.72
C TRP A 5 11.75 -22.74 -6.94
N CYS A 6 12.54 -22.46 -7.97
CA CYS A 6 13.67 -23.29 -8.37
C CYS A 6 14.99 -22.54 -8.18
N GLU A 7 15.91 -23.16 -7.45
CA GLU A 7 17.24 -22.64 -7.17
C GLU A 7 18.31 -23.34 -8.00
N CYS A 8 19.30 -22.57 -8.47
CA CYS A 8 20.45 -23.07 -9.21
C CYS A 8 21.68 -22.22 -8.89
N ALA A 9 22.86 -22.83 -8.83
CA ALA A 9 24.10 -22.10 -8.59
C ALA A 9 24.54 -21.20 -9.77
N ALA A 10 23.99 -21.43 -10.97
CA ALA A 10 24.42 -20.78 -12.21
C ALA A 10 23.47 -19.67 -12.69
N VAL A 11 22.23 -19.62 -12.20
CA VAL A 11 21.21 -18.63 -12.60
C VAL A 11 20.40 -18.17 -11.39
N PRO A 12 19.90 -16.92 -11.37
CA PRO A 12 19.07 -16.43 -10.28
C PRO A 12 17.82 -17.28 -10.05
N SER A 13 17.48 -17.49 -8.77
CA SER A 13 16.28 -18.23 -8.38
C SER A 13 15.04 -17.60 -9.01
N SER A 14 14.20 -18.44 -9.62
CA SER A 14 13.06 -18.00 -10.40
C SER A 14 11.85 -18.90 -10.15
N CYS A 15 10.68 -18.31 -10.34
CA CYS A 15 9.36 -18.95 -10.20
C CYS A 15 8.97 -19.56 -11.55
N TYR A 16 8.84 -20.89 -11.60
CA TYR A 16 8.44 -21.66 -12.78
C TYR A 16 7.06 -22.25 -12.57
N THR A 17 6.21 -22.35 -13.59
CA THR A 17 4.99 -23.14 -13.47
C THR A 17 5.32 -24.57 -13.04
N LEU A 18 4.38 -25.27 -12.42
CA LEU A 18 4.63 -26.65 -11.96
C LEU A 18 5.06 -27.58 -13.11
N GLU A 19 4.54 -27.35 -14.33
CA GLU A 19 4.91 -28.10 -15.53
C GLU A 19 6.32 -27.76 -16.03
N GLU A 20 6.70 -26.48 -16.04
CA GLU A 20 8.07 -26.07 -16.39
C GLU A 20 9.10 -26.57 -15.37
N ALA A 21 8.76 -26.53 -14.08
CA ALA A 21 9.61 -27.02 -13.02
C ALA A 21 9.88 -28.53 -13.11
N ASP A 22 8.90 -29.31 -13.59
CA ASP A 22 9.04 -30.75 -13.84
C ASP A 22 9.97 -31.08 -15.01
N GLN A 23 10.18 -30.13 -15.91
CA GLN A 23 11.07 -30.25 -17.06
C GLN A 23 12.51 -29.80 -16.76
N LEU A 24 12.76 -29.14 -15.62
CA LEU A 24 14.09 -28.68 -15.25
C LEU A 24 14.99 -29.86 -14.80
N PRO A 25 16.28 -29.88 -15.19
CA PRO A 25 17.19 -30.96 -14.80
C PRO A 25 17.39 -31.01 -13.26
N PRO A 26 16.98 -32.10 -12.57
CA PRO A 26 16.98 -32.15 -11.11
C PRO A 26 18.39 -32.22 -10.49
N ALA A 27 19.41 -32.52 -11.30
CA ALA A 27 20.81 -32.48 -10.89
C ALA A 27 21.37 -31.04 -10.82
N ILE A 28 20.68 -30.06 -11.43
CA ILE A 28 21.11 -28.67 -11.56
C ILE A 28 20.16 -27.72 -10.83
N PHE A 29 18.87 -28.03 -10.84
CA PHE A 29 17.82 -27.22 -10.23
C PHE A 29 17.19 -27.93 -9.04
N GLN A 30 17.13 -27.24 -7.91
CA GLN A 30 16.36 -27.68 -6.74
C GLN A 30 15.06 -26.88 -6.69
N CYS A 31 13.96 -27.54 -7.08
CA CYS A 31 12.64 -26.93 -7.14
C CYS A 31 11.82 -27.30 -5.91
N GLN A 32 11.45 -26.31 -5.10
CA GLN A 32 10.46 -26.48 -4.05
C GLN A 32 9.06 -26.36 -4.64
N LYS A 33 8.44 -27.51 -4.86
CA LYS A 33 7.00 -27.60 -5.14
C LYS A 33 6.26 -27.47 -3.82
N SER A 34 5.99 -26.24 -3.38
CA SER A 34 5.02 -26.08 -2.30
C SER A 34 3.66 -26.47 -2.87
N ALA A 35 2.98 -27.43 -2.25
CA ALA A 35 1.52 -27.36 -2.26
C ALA A 35 1.21 -26.09 -1.48
N GLN A 36 1.20 -24.95 -2.17
CA GLN A 36 1.11 -23.66 -1.51
C GLN A 36 -0.24 -23.64 -0.80
N LEU A 37 -0.20 -23.60 0.53
CA LEU A 37 -1.37 -23.34 1.32
C LEU A 37 -1.93 -22.02 0.80
N SER A 38 -3.10 -22.08 0.16
CA SER A 38 -3.78 -20.85 -0.21
C SER A 38 -4.24 -20.19 1.08
N TRP A 39 -3.77 -18.96 1.30
CA TRP A 39 -4.19 -18.14 2.41
C TRP A 39 -5.55 -17.48 2.16
N GLU A 40 -6.12 -17.60 0.95
CA GLU A 40 -7.49 -17.23 0.58
C GLU A 40 -8.49 -18.30 1.06
N LEU A 41 -8.53 -18.53 2.37
CA LEU A 41 -9.37 -19.56 2.97
C LEU A 41 -10.85 -19.32 2.63
N GLU A 42 -11.58 -20.35 2.21
CA GLU A 42 -13.05 -20.34 2.12
C GLU A 42 -13.72 -21.07 3.30
N LYS A 43 -12.97 -21.94 3.96
CA LYS A 43 -13.40 -22.75 5.10
C LYS A 43 -12.27 -22.88 6.11
N ILE A 44 -12.65 -23.07 7.36
CA ILE A 44 -11.71 -23.25 8.46
C ILE A 44 -11.66 -24.73 8.85
N PRO A 45 -10.48 -25.27 9.17
CA PRO A 45 -10.39 -26.62 9.71
C PRO A 45 -11.29 -26.84 10.92
N SER A 46 -11.85 -28.03 11.02
CA SER A 46 -12.88 -28.35 12.01
C SER A 46 -12.29 -28.75 13.37
N THR A 47 -11.04 -29.22 13.38
CA THR A 47 -10.36 -29.69 14.59
C THR A 47 -9.30 -28.70 15.09
N SER A 48 -9.07 -28.71 16.40
CA SER A 48 -8.01 -27.92 17.03
C SER A 48 -6.61 -28.29 16.51
N ALA A 49 -6.38 -29.57 16.21
CA ALA A 49 -5.10 -30.05 15.69
C ALA A 49 -4.80 -29.50 14.28
N GLU A 50 -5.79 -29.48 13.39
CA GLU A 50 -5.63 -28.92 12.05
C GLU A 50 -5.47 -27.39 12.07
N LEU A 51 -6.21 -26.70 12.95
CA LEU A 51 -6.05 -25.26 13.19
C LEU A 51 -4.65 -24.90 13.67
N ASN A 52 -4.12 -25.70 14.59
CA ASN A 52 -2.74 -25.54 15.04
C ASN A 52 -1.76 -25.79 13.89
N GLY A 53 -1.98 -26.82 13.06
CA GLY A 53 -1.16 -27.07 11.87
C GLY A 53 -1.16 -25.91 10.88
N LEU A 54 -2.32 -25.29 10.65
CA LEU A 54 -2.46 -24.10 9.81
C LEU A 54 -1.68 -22.90 10.35
N PHE A 55 -1.74 -22.66 11.66
CA PHE A 55 -0.99 -21.59 12.32
C PHE A 55 0.53 -21.82 12.24
N GLU A 56 1.00 -23.05 12.52
CA GLU A 56 2.42 -23.39 12.41
C GLU A 56 2.96 -23.21 10.98
N ALA A 57 2.16 -23.60 9.98
CA ALA A 57 2.52 -23.37 8.57
C ALA A 57 2.60 -21.88 8.24
N TRP A 58 1.61 -21.09 8.68
CA TRP A 58 1.60 -19.63 8.47
C TRP A 58 2.81 -18.95 9.12
N LYS A 59 3.16 -19.34 10.35
CA LYS A 59 4.34 -18.81 11.04
C LYS A 59 5.63 -19.10 10.28
N ALA A 60 5.77 -20.32 9.76
CA ALA A 60 6.95 -20.72 9.00
C ALA A 60 7.11 -19.87 7.73
N GLU A 61 6.02 -19.67 6.99
CA GLU A 61 6.04 -18.85 5.76
C GLU A 61 6.31 -17.36 6.05
N ASN A 62 5.76 -16.83 7.16
CA ASN A 62 5.92 -15.42 7.55
C ASN A 62 7.12 -15.18 8.48
N SER A 63 8.00 -16.18 8.66
CA SER A 63 9.17 -16.09 9.54
C SER A 63 8.86 -15.60 10.97
N LYS A 64 7.72 -16.02 11.53
CA LYS A 64 7.24 -15.59 12.85
C LYS A 64 7.78 -16.49 13.96
N SER A 65 8.32 -15.87 15.00
CA SER A 65 8.70 -16.50 16.27
C SER A 65 8.23 -15.65 17.44
N TYR A 66 7.92 -16.29 18.57
CA TYR A 66 7.47 -15.60 19.78
C TYR A 66 8.31 -15.98 20.99
N ASP A 67 8.48 -15.04 21.92
CA ASP A 67 9.43 -15.11 23.02
C ASP A 67 9.02 -16.08 24.12
N SER A 68 7.73 -16.43 24.18
CA SER A 68 7.20 -17.35 25.18
C SER A 68 6.04 -18.20 24.67
N PRO A 69 5.79 -19.37 25.28
CA PRO A 69 4.61 -20.18 24.99
C PRO A 69 3.28 -19.43 25.17
N ILE A 70 3.22 -18.53 26.16
CA ILE A 70 2.02 -17.71 26.43
C ILE A 70 1.78 -16.73 25.28
N GLN A 71 2.82 -16.08 24.78
CA GLN A 71 2.72 -15.18 23.64
C GLN A 71 2.35 -15.94 22.35
N ASN A 72 2.94 -17.12 22.13
CA ASN A 72 2.58 -17.97 21.00
C ASN A 72 1.10 -18.36 21.03
N GLU A 73 0.59 -18.74 22.19
CA GLU A 73 -0.81 -19.10 22.38
C GLU A 73 -1.76 -17.91 22.16
N LEU A 74 -1.40 -16.73 22.66
CA LEU A 74 -2.13 -15.49 22.39
C LEU A 74 -2.21 -15.21 20.89
N ARG A 75 -1.07 -15.26 20.19
CA ARG A 75 -0.98 -14.99 18.74
C ARG A 75 -1.72 -16.03 17.92
N ARG A 76 -1.73 -17.29 18.35
CA ARG A 76 -2.54 -18.36 17.76
C ARG A 76 -4.03 -18.04 17.88
N GLY A 77 -4.50 -17.61 19.06
CA GLY A 77 -5.89 -17.21 19.26
C GLY A 77 -6.31 -16.06 18.34
N ILE A 78 -5.46 -15.04 18.18
CA ILE A 78 -5.69 -13.91 17.27
C ILE A 78 -5.74 -14.40 15.81
N PHE A 79 -4.79 -15.24 15.42
CA PHE A 79 -4.76 -15.88 14.10
C PHE A 79 -6.04 -16.63 13.78
N GLU A 80 -6.56 -17.43 14.70
CA GLU A 80 -7.80 -18.19 14.48
C GLU A 80 -9.01 -17.29 14.28
N VAL A 81 -9.12 -16.19 15.03
CA VAL A 81 -10.19 -15.20 14.86
C VAL A 81 -10.11 -14.56 13.47
N ASN A 82 -8.91 -14.17 13.05
CA ASN A 82 -8.69 -13.57 11.74
C ASN A 82 -8.92 -14.56 10.58
N ALA A 83 -8.43 -15.80 10.71
CA ALA A 83 -8.69 -16.89 9.76
C ALA A 83 -10.19 -17.10 9.56
N ARG A 84 -10.96 -17.17 10.65
CA ARG A 84 -12.43 -17.30 10.57
C ARG A 84 -13.07 -16.12 9.85
N SER A 85 -12.58 -14.90 10.05
CA SER A 85 -13.06 -13.71 9.34
C SER A 85 -12.81 -13.80 7.83
N VAL A 86 -11.59 -14.19 7.42
CA VAL A 86 -11.21 -14.40 6.02
C VAL A 86 -12.11 -15.45 5.37
N ALA A 87 -12.26 -16.63 5.99
CA ALA A 87 -13.12 -17.70 5.48
C ALA A 87 -14.61 -17.29 5.41
N ALA A 88 -15.11 -16.59 6.42
CA ALA A 88 -16.49 -16.10 6.43
C ALA A 88 -16.74 -15.09 5.29
N HIS A 89 -15.78 -14.25 4.95
CA HIS A 89 -15.89 -13.35 3.80
C HIS A 89 -15.82 -14.10 2.47
N ASN A 90 -14.81 -14.95 2.29
CA ASN A 90 -14.58 -15.66 1.03
C ASN A 90 -15.66 -16.71 0.71
N SER A 91 -16.37 -17.25 1.72
CA SER A 91 -17.49 -18.16 1.48
C SER A 91 -18.75 -17.50 0.89
N LYS A 92 -18.80 -16.16 0.81
CA LYS A 92 -19.91 -15.43 0.17
C LYS A 92 -19.84 -15.58 -1.35
N SER A 93 -20.99 -15.82 -1.98
CA SER A 93 -21.12 -15.95 -3.44
C SER A 93 -21.10 -14.61 -4.17
N ASP A 94 -21.47 -13.52 -3.50
CA ASP A 94 -21.67 -12.17 -4.05
C ASP A 94 -20.60 -11.16 -3.61
N LYS A 95 -19.44 -11.64 -3.14
CA LYS A 95 -18.32 -10.79 -2.74
C LYS A 95 -17.71 -10.05 -3.94
N SER A 96 -17.36 -8.77 -3.74
CA SER A 96 -16.69 -7.95 -4.77
C SER A 96 -15.16 -8.07 -4.77
N PHE A 97 -14.60 -8.60 -3.67
CA PHE A 97 -13.16 -8.77 -3.45
C PHE A 97 -12.91 -10.04 -2.63
N THR A 98 -11.70 -10.58 -2.70
CA THR A 98 -11.24 -11.70 -1.85
C THR A 98 -10.31 -11.21 -0.73
N MET A 99 -10.25 -11.99 0.34
CA MET A 99 -9.32 -11.78 1.45
C MET A 99 -8.32 -12.94 1.55
N GLU A 100 -7.13 -12.68 2.08
CA GLU A 100 -6.14 -13.70 2.41
C GLU A 100 -5.54 -13.49 3.81
N LEU A 101 -5.04 -14.56 4.42
CA LEU A 101 -4.17 -14.45 5.58
C LEU A 101 -2.77 -14.00 5.16
N ASN A 102 -2.40 -12.78 5.54
CA ASN A 102 -1.08 -12.20 5.26
C ASN A 102 -0.30 -12.00 6.57
N GLU A 103 0.77 -11.20 6.54
CA GLU A 103 1.65 -10.96 7.70
C GLU A 103 0.93 -10.41 8.94
N PHE A 104 -0.26 -9.84 8.79
CA PHE A 104 -1.10 -9.27 9.85
C PHE A 104 -2.05 -10.29 10.50
N ALA A 105 -2.03 -11.56 10.07
CA ALA A 105 -2.97 -12.56 10.57
C ALA A 105 -2.86 -12.80 12.08
N ASP A 106 -1.71 -12.56 12.71
CA ASP A 106 -1.50 -12.66 14.17
C ASP A 106 -1.73 -11.35 14.94
N THR A 107 -2.26 -10.31 14.29
CA THR A 107 -2.37 -8.95 14.84
C THR A 107 -3.84 -8.58 15.13
N THR A 108 -4.13 -8.03 16.32
CA THR A 108 -5.49 -7.54 16.63
C THR A 108 -5.81 -6.29 15.81
N TRP A 109 -7.08 -5.87 15.78
CA TRP A 109 -7.42 -4.64 15.06
C TRP A 109 -6.79 -3.42 15.72
N GLU A 110 -6.80 -3.37 17.06
CA GLU A 110 -6.24 -2.28 17.85
C GLU A 110 -4.71 -2.16 17.66
N GLU A 111 -4.00 -3.29 17.69
CA GLU A 111 -2.57 -3.32 17.38
C GLU A 111 -2.29 -2.82 15.96
N PHE A 112 -3.10 -3.26 14.98
CA PHE A 112 -2.95 -2.84 13.59
C PHE A 112 -3.16 -1.32 13.44
N GLN A 113 -4.20 -0.77 14.06
CA GLN A 113 -4.44 0.68 14.05
C GLN A 113 -3.27 1.44 14.67
N GLN A 114 -2.72 0.96 15.79
CA GLN A 114 -1.61 1.62 16.46
C GLN A 114 -0.31 1.57 15.67
N TRP A 115 -0.05 0.48 14.94
CA TRP A 115 1.24 0.28 14.28
C TRP A 115 1.28 0.74 12.82
N HIS A 116 0.15 0.74 12.11
CA HIS A 116 0.15 0.90 10.65
C HIS A 116 -0.70 2.06 10.14
N LEU A 117 -1.57 2.62 10.96
CA LEU A 117 -2.46 3.72 10.56
C LEU A 117 -1.99 5.05 11.14
N GLY A 118 -2.30 6.14 10.43
CA GLY A 118 -2.10 7.50 10.92
C GLY A 118 -3.28 7.98 11.75
N ALA A 119 -3.06 8.96 12.62
CA ALA A 119 -4.15 9.68 13.25
C ALA A 119 -4.95 10.47 12.18
N PRO A 120 -6.28 10.61 12.33
CA PRO A 120 -7.05 11.48 11.46
C PRO A 120 -6.55 12.93 11.52
N GLN A 121 -6.41 13.57 10.36
CA GLN A 121 -5.97 14.95 10.23
C GLN A 121 -6.91 15.74 9.32
N SER A 122 -7.07 17.04 9.59
CA SER A 122 -7.92 17.88 8.74
C SER A 122 -7.20 18.20 7.46
N CYS A 123 -7.71 17.72 6.34
CA CYS A 123 -7.06 17.87 5.05
C CYS A 123 -7.16 19.31 4.54
N SER A 124 -6.07 19.81 3.97
CA SER A 124 -6.05 21.13 3.28
C SER A 124 -6.68 21.05 1.88
N ALA A 125 -7.76 20.28 1.71
CA ALA A 125 -8.48 20.21 0.45
C ALA A 125 -9.03 21.61 0.10
N THR A 126 -8.77 22.07 -1.12
CA THR A 126 -9.21 23.40 -1.56
C THR A 126 -10.69 23.37 -1.90
N ALA A 127 -11.41 24.44 -1.54
CA ALA A 127 -12.84 24.57 -1.88
C ALA A 127 -13.09 24.65 -3.40
N SER A 128 -12.09 25.07 -4.18
CA SER A 128 -12.10 25.12 -5.65
C SER A 128 -10.68 25.36 -6.18
N ASN A 129 -10.27 24.64 -7.22
CA ASN A 129 -9.05 24.94 -7.99
C ASN A 129 -9.39 24.98 -9.49
N ASP A 130 -8.93 26.03 -10.20
CA ASP A 130 -9.23 26.28 -11.63
C ASP A 130 -8.41 25.40 -12.60
N VAL A 131 -7.97 24.21 -12.18
CA VAL A 131 -7.18 23.32 -13.04
C VAL A 131 -8.12 22.58 -13.99
N THR A 132 -8.01 22.90 -15.28
CA THR A 132 -8.68 22.18 -16.36
C THR A 132 -7.80 21.05 -16.87
N TYR A 133 -8.40 19.86 -17.04
CA TYR A 133 -7.74 18.70 -17.61
C TYR A 133 -8.47 18.32 -18.90
N ASP A 134 -7.73 18.32 -20.02
CA ASP A 134 -8.24 17.90 -21.32
C ASP A 134 -7.84 16.43 -21.61
N ASP A 135 -8.58 15.76 -22.49
CA ASP A 135 -8.26 14.41 -23.00
C ASP A 135 -8.08 13.30 -21.93
N VAL A 136 -8.92 13.32 -20.89
CA VAL A 136 -8.92 12.29 -19.84
C VAL A 136 -9.29 10.91 -20.42
N PRO A 137 -8.41 9.90 -20.36
CA PRO A 137 -8.71 8.58 -20.90
C PRO A 137 -9.80 7.87 -20.08
N ASN A 138 -10.49 6.90 -20.69
CA ASN A 138 -11.52 6.13 -19.98
C ASN A 138 -10.93 5.18 -18.92
N GLU A 139 -9.70 4.72 -19.16
CA GLU A 139 -8.92 3.85 -18.29
C GLU A 139 -7.47 4.31 -18.31
N LYS A 140 -6.79 4.16 -17.17
CA LYS A 140 -5.38 4.53 -17.03
C LYS A 140 -4.71 3.60 -16.04
N ASP A 141 -3.52 3.12 -16.38
CA ASP A 141 -2.65 2.40 -15.46
C ASP A 141 -1.20 2.84 -15.66
N TRP A 142 -0.72 3.71 -14.77
CA TRP A 142 0.66 4.22 -14.83
C TRP A 142 1.71 3.12 -14.60
N ARG A 143 1.34 1.95 -14.08
CA ARG A 143 2.25 0.81 -13.94
C ARG A 143 2.61 0.22 -15.31
N ALA A 144 1.61 0.09 -16.18
CA ALA A 144 1.79 -0.39 -17.55
C ALA A 144 2.70 0.55 -18.37
N ASP A 145 2.68 1.84 -18.03
CA ASP A 145 3.53 2.87 -18.64
C ASP A 145 4.94 2.93 -18.01
N GLY A 146 5.23 2.15 -16.96
CA GLY A 146 6.52 2.17 -16.26
C GLY A 146 6.76 3.43 -15.41
N MET A 147 5.68 4.10 -14.99
CA MET A 147 5.72 5.40 -14.29
C MET A 147 5.53 5.29 -12.77
N VAL A 148 5.49 4.07 -12.23
CA VAL A 148 5.29 3.81 -10.79
C VAL A 148 6.51 3.11 -10.23
N SER A 149 7.12 3.67 -9.17
CA SER A 149 8.26 3.08 -8.48
C SER A 149 7.89 1.76 -7.77
N PRO A 150 8.85 0.91 -7.38
CA PRO A 150 8.57 -0.32 -6.65
C PRO A 150 7.76 -0.11 -5.35
N VAL A 151 6.99 -1.12 -4.94
CA VAL A 151 6.27 -1.11 -3.65
C VAL A 151 7.27 -1.17 -2.50
N LYS A 152 7.09 -0.31 -1.50
CA LYS A 152 7.89 -0.25 -0.27
C LYS A 152 7.09 -0.78 0.93
N ASN A 153 7.71 -0.85 2.12
CA ASN A 153 7.07 -1.28 3.36
C ASN A 153 7.33 -0.28 4.49
N GLN A 154 6.26 0.31 5.04
CA GLN A 154 6.32 1.28 6.13
C GLN A 154 6.63 0.66 7.50
N GLY A 155 6.50 -0.66 7.64
CA GLY A 155 6.68 -1.36 8.90
C GLY A 155 5.69 -0.92 9.99
N LYS A 156 6.12 -0.97 11.25
CA LYS A 156 5.30 -0.61 12.43
C LYS A 156 5.40 0.88 12.75
N CYS A 157 5.07 1.71 11.78
CA CYS A 157 5.00 3.16 11.91
C CYS A 157 3.83 3.68 11.06
N GLY A 158 3.01 4.61 11.59
CA GLY A 158 1.92 5.28 10.87
C GLY A 158 2.41 6.34 9.88
N SER A 159 3.41 5.98 9.06
CA SER A 159 4.13 6.84 8.10
C SER A 159 3.62 6.72 6.67
N CYS A 160 2.51 6.05 6.41
CA CYS A 160 1.91 5.90 5.08
C CYS A 160 1.87 7.21 4.26
N TRP A 161 1.67 8.35 4.93
CA TRP A 161 1.72 9.69 4.34
C TRP A 161 3.05 10.01 3.67
N THR A 162 4.19 9.59 4.22
CA THR A 162 5.51 9.79 3.60
C THR A 162 5.64 8.97 2.32
N PHE A 163 5.20 7.71 2.34
CA PHE A 163 5.22 6.80 1.17
C PHE A 163 4.28 7.24 0.05
N SER A 164 3.11 7.78 0.41
CA SER A 164 2.21 8.41 -0.57
C SER A 164 2.86 9.64 -1.20
N THR A 165 3.53 10.47 -0.39
CA THR A 165 4.24 11.68 -0.86
C THR A 165 5.40 11.33 -1.80
N THR A 166 6.31 10.46 -1.37
CA THR A 166 7.47 10.05 -2.16
C THR A 166 7.04 9.32 -3.43
N GLY A 167 6.07 8.40 -3.35
CA GLY A 167 5.56 7.70 -4.53
C GLY A 167 4.95 8.62 -5.58
N CYS A 168 4.26 9.69 -5.15
CA CYS A 168 3.78 10.73 -6.07
C CYS A 168 4.94 11.44 -6.74
N LEU A 169 5.90 11.96 -5.97
CA LEU A 169 7.04 12.70 -6.51
C LEU A 169 7.93 11.84 -7.40
N GLU A 170 8.24 10.61 -7.00
CA GLU A 170 9.02 9.63 -7.79
C GLU A 170 8.38 9.41 -9.17
N SER A 171 7.05 9.28 -9.22
CA SER A 171 6.30 9.13 -10.47
C SER A 171 6.37 10.40 -11.32
N HIS A 172 6.22 11.58 -10.71
CA HIS A 172 6.28 12.87 -11.42
C HIS A 172 7.70 13.21 -11.91
N ILE A 173 8.74 12.79 -11.18
CA ILE A 173 10.15 12.84 -11.64
C ILE A 173 10.31 11.96 -12.88
N LYS A 174 9.82 10.71 -12.84
CA LYS A 174 9.90 9.79 -13.99
C LYS A 174 9.17 10.35 -15.23
N LEU A 175 7.99 10.94 -15.04
CA LEU A 175 7.21 11.59 -16.09
C LEU A 175 7.94 12.79 -16.71
N LYS A 176 8.61 13.60 -15.88
CA LYS A 176 9.28 14.83 -16.34
C LYS A 176 10.67 14.57 -16.94
N HIS A 177 11.45 13.72 -16.29
CA HIS A 177 12.89 13.57 -16.52
C HIS A 177 13.28 12.23 -17.14
N GLY A 178 12.35 11.28 -17.21
CA GLY A 178 12.55 9.99 -17.87
C GLY A 178 13.16 8.90 -17.01
N ASP A 179 13.66 9.19 -15.80
CA ASP A 179 14.19 8.22 -14.82
C ASP A 179 13.68 8.45 -13.40
N PHE A 180 13.70 7.40 -12.57
CA PHE A 180 13.31 7.50 -11.16
C PHE A 180 14.47 8.05 -10.33
N THR A 181 14.15 8.96 -9.43
CA THR A 181 14.97 9.25 -8.24
C THR A 181 14.23 8.72 -7.04
N ILE A 182 14.76 7.71 -6.34
CA ILE A 182 14.10 7.12 -5.15
C ILE A 182 14.30 8.06 -3.96
N LEU A 183 13.19 8.50 -3.38
CA LEU A 183 13.16 9.56 -2.37
C LEU A 183 13.06 8.99 -0.96
N SER A 184 13.62 9.73 0.00
CA SER A 184 13.68 9.30 1.39
C SER A 184 12.39 9.63 2.14
N GLU A 185 11.66 8.59 2.54
CA GLU A 185 10.55 8.74 3.48
C GLU A 185 11.01 9.21 4.86
N GLN A 186 12.22 8.83 5.28
CA GLN A 186 12.75 9.15 6.61
C GLN A 186 12.99 10.65 6.81
N ASN A 187 13.47 11.33 5.77
CA ASN A 187 13.62 12.78 5.76
C ASN A 187 12.28 13.49 6.03
N LEU A 188 11.17 13.05 5.42
CA LEU A 188 9.85 13.59 5.74
C LEU A 188 9.46 13.29 7.19
N LEU A 189 9.64 12.03 7.59
CA LEU A 189 9.29 11.54 8.91
C LEU A 189 10.00 12.32 10.03
N ASP A 190 11.26 12.72 9.82
CA ASP A 190 12.09 13.38 10.82
C ASP A 190 12.06 14.92 10.77
N CYS A 191 11.65 15.52 9.65
CA CYS A 191 11.85 16.96 9.41
C CYS A 191 10.56 17.78 9.15
N ALA A 192 9.45 17.13 8.79
CA ALA A 192 8.27 17.86 8.30
C ALA A 192 7.31 18.34 9.41
N GLN A 193 7.71 18.31 10.69
CA GLN A 193 6.83 18.60 11.82
C GLN A 193 6.31 20.04 11.84
N ASN A 194 7.07 20.99 11.31
CA ASN A 194 6.65 22.39 11.20
C ASN A 194 5.51 22.62 10.18
N PHE A 195 5.13 21.59 9.43
CA PHE A 195 4.01 21.58 8.49
C PHE A 195 2.88 20.66 8.98
N ASP A 196 2.70 20.51 10.30
CA ASP A 196 1.59 19.73 10.88
C ASP A 196 1.63 18.22 10.53
N ASN A 197 2.83 17.69 10.29
CA ASN A 197 3.06 16.25 10.20
C ASN A 197 3.62 15.72 11.53
N HIS A 198 3.26 14.49 11.90
CA HIS A 198 3.45 13.96 13.25
C HIS A 198 4.24 12.64 13.28
N GLY A 199 5.20 12.49 12.35
CA GLY A 199 6.09 11.33 12.30
C GLY A 199 5.32 10.02 12.13
N CYS A 200 5.49 9.08 13.06
CA CYS A 200 4.77 7.81 13.05
C CYS A 200 3.31 7.92 13.51
N ASN A 201 2.86 9.09 13.97
CA ASN A 201 1.48 9.33 14.40
C ASN A 201 0.60 9.90 13.29
N GLY A 202 1.09 9.94 12.04
CA GLY A 202 0.34 10.39 10.87
C GLY A 202 0.83 11.73 10.31
N GLY A 203 0.30 12.07 9.15
CA GLY A 203 0.68 13.24 8.36
C GLY A 203 -0.19 13.32 7.11
N LEU A 204 -0.03 14.39 6.32
CA LEU A 204 -0.76 14.58 5.07
C LEU A 204 0.20 14.82 3.91
N PRO A 205 0.01 14.16 2.76
CA PRO A 205 0.84 14.41 1.58
C PRO A 205 0.86 15.87 1.14
N SER A 206 -0.27 16.58 1.20
CA SER A 206 -0.32 18.02 0.87
C SER A 206 0.61 18.87 1.74
N HIS A 207 0.67 18.57 3.05
CA HIS A 207 1.56 19.25 3.98
C HIS A 207 3.02 18.88 3.74
N ALA A 208 3.28 17.61 3.42
CA ALA A 208 4.61 17.12 3.06
C ALA A 208 5.13 17.79 1.79
N PHE A 209 4.30 17.94 0.75
CA PHE A 209 4.68 18.65 -0.47
C PHE A 209 5.03 20.11 -0.21
N GLU A 210 4.25 20.82 0.62
CA GLU A 210 4.58 22.19 1.03
C GLU A 210 5.89 22.23 1.82
N PHE A 211 6.11 21.30 2.76
CA PHE A 211 7.40 21.17 3.45
C PHE A 211 8.55 21.06 2.45
N ILE A 212 8.47 20.15 1.47
CA ILE A 212 9.54 19.94 0.49
C ILE A 212 9.81 21.22 -0.31
N LYS A 213 8.75 21.91 -0.74
CA LYS A 213 8.82 23.18 -1.46
C LYS A 213 9.59 24.24 -0.65
N TYR A 214 9.22 24.45 0.62
CA TYR A 214 9.84 25.48 1.46
C TYR A 214 11.21 25.06 2.05
N ASN A 215 11.44 23.76 2.22
CA ASN A 215 12.72 23.20 2.66
C ASN A 215 13.80 23.28 1.57
N GLY A 216 13.39 23.53 0.32
CA GLY A 216 14.29 23.57 -0.84
C GLY A 216 14.62 22.20 -1.40
N GLY A 217 13.88 21.17 -1.01
CA GLY A 217 13.98 19.82 -1.55
C GLY A 217 13.81 18.72 -0.51
N LEU A 218 13.94 17.48 -1.00
CA LEU A 218 13.90 16.24 -0.21
C LEU A 218 15.09 15.36 -0.59
N ASP A 219 15.73 14.74 0.40
CA ASP A 219 16.86 13.84 0.18
C ASP A 219 16.45 12.53 -0.50
N THR A 220 17.43 11.83 -1.09
CA THR A 220 17.25 10.48 -1.65
C THR A 220 17.25 9.40 -0.57
N GLU A 221 16.61 8.26 -0.85
CA GLU A 221 16.61 7.09 0.04
C GLU A 221 18.03 6.59 0.34
N ASP A 222 18.92 6.59 -0.66
CA ASP A 222 20.31 6.15 -0.51
C ASP A 222 21.09 6.97 0.52
N THR A 223 20.80 8.27 0.60
CA THR A 223 21.48 9.22 1.51
C THR A 223 20.81 9.34 2.87
N TYR A 224 19.52 9.01 2.95
CA TYR A 224 18.73 9.10 4.18
C TYR A 224 17.76 7.90 4.29
N PRO A 225 18.26 6.69 4.60
CA PRO A 225 17.47 5.47 4.52
C PRO A 225 16.33 5.41 5.54
N TYR A 226 15.28 4.67 5.19
CA TYR A 226 14.12 4.44 6.04
C TYR A 226 14.42 3.60 7.29
N GLU A 227 14.07 4.12 8.48
CA GLU A 227 14.30 3.48 9.77
C GLU A 227 13.00 3.02 10.48
N ALA A 228 11.82 3.34 9.92
CA ALA A 228 10.50 3.01 10.49
C ALA A 228 10.27 3.49 11.93
N LYS A 229 10.90 4.61 12.31
CA LYS A 229 10.77 5.27 13.61
C LYS A 229 11.24 6.71 13.52
N GLU A 230 10.78 7.55 14.43
CA GLU A 230 11.21 8.95 14.51
C GLU A 230 12.68 9.07 14.94
N GLY A 231 13.42 9.85 14.17
CA GLY A 231 14.80 10.24 14.40
C GLY A 231 14.94 11.74 14.55
N LYS A 232 16.20 12.20 14.62
CA LYS A 232 16.51 13.62 14.49
C LYS A 232 16.59 13.95 13.01
N CYS A 233 16.06 15.11 12.60
CA CYS A 233 16.22 15.60 11.23
C CYS A 233 17.70 15.72 10.83
N LYS A 234 18.09 15.01 9.76
CA LYS A 234 19.45 14.99 9.17
C LYS A 234 19.49 15.55 7.73
N PHE A 235 18.46 16.29 7.32
CA PHE A 235 18.36 16.84 5.96
C PHE A 235 19.65 17.54 5.53
N ASN A 236 20.09 17.28 4.30
CA ASN A 236 21.31 17.85 3.77
C ASN A 236 21.12 18.36 2.33
N THR A 237 21.34 19.66 2.11
CA THR A 237 21.18 20.27 0.78
C THR A 237 22.06 19.68 -0.32
N TYR A 238 23.13 18.95 0.02
CA TYR A 238 23.97 18.22 -0.94
C TYR A 238 23.36 16.88 -1.41
N HIS A 239 22.25 16.43 -0.83
CA HIS A 239 21.63 15.13 -1.07
C HIS A 239 20.20 15.23 -1.63
N VAL A 240 19.79 16.43 -2.03
CA VAL A 240 18.47 16.71 -2.60
C VAL A 240 18.25 15.90 -3.87
N GLY A 241 17.24 15.03 -3.85
CA GLY A 241 16.76 14.23 -4.98
C GLY A 241 15.61 14.86 -5.75
N VAL A 242 14.86 15.79 -5.13
CA VAL A 242 13.75 16.50 -5.77
C VAL A 242 13.50 17.86 -5.15
N GLN A 243 12.98 18.78 -5.95
CA GLN A 243 12.37 20.03 -5.49
C GLN A 243 10.94 20.15 -6.03
N VAL A 244 10.06 20.76 -5.25
CA VAL A 244 8.65 20.96 -5.61
C VAL A 244 8.44 22.39 -6.11
N GLU A 245 7.84 22.51 -7.29
CA GLU A 245 7.46 23.80 -7.89
C GLU A 245 6.11 24.27 -7.33
N THR A 246 5.09 23.41 -7.47
CA THR A 246 3.70 23.72 -7.13
C THR A 246 3.03 22.52 -6.50
N VAL A 247 2.21 22.77 -5.48
CA VAL A 247 1.32 21.79 -4.86
C VAL A 247 -0.09 22.02 -5.39
N VAL A 248 -0.75 20.95 -5.81
CA VAL A 248 -2.12 20.98 -6.32
C VAL A 248 -2.98 20.11 -5.42
N ASN A 249 -3.90 20.73 -4.68
CA ASN A 249 -4.91 20.04 -3.90
C ASN A 249 -6.15 19.81 -4.80
N ILE A 250 -6.76 18.64 -4.73
CA ILE A 250 -8.02 18.37 -5.44
C ILE A 250 -9.17 18.73 -4.52
N THR A 251 -10.24 19.29 -5.08
CA THR A 251 -11.42 19.67 -4.33
C THR A 251 -12.04 18.44 -3.67
N ALA A 252 -12.31 18.56 -2.37
CA ALA A 252 -12.80 17.44 -1.56
C ALA A 252 -14.04 16.80 -2.21
N ARG A 253 -14.03 15.47 -2.27
CA ARG A 253 -15.07 14.60 -2.84
C ARG A 253 -15.25 14.69 -4.36
N ASP A 254 -14.45 15.49 -5.06
CA ASP A 254 -14.53 15.59 -6.52
C ASP A 254 -13.75 14.45 -7.18
N GLU A 255 -14.36 13.26 -7.23
CA GLU A 255 -13.78 12.10 -7.92
C GLU A 255 -13.59 12.32 -9.43
N LYS A 256 -14.31 13.28 -10.04
CA LYS A 256 -14.11 13.61 -11.46
C LYS A 256 -12.83 14.40 -11.64
N GLN A 257 -12.58 15.40 -10.80
CA GLN A 257 -11.32 16.13 -10.79
C GLN A 257 -10.15 15.21 -10.45
N LEU A 258 -10.32 14.30 -9.47
CA LEU A 258 -9.33 13.28 -9.15
C LEU A 258 -9.03 12.38 -10.37
N MET A 259 -10.06 11.90 -11.07
CA MET A 259 -9.88 11.05 -12.25
C MET A 259 -9.13 11.78 -13.36
N ALA A 260 -9.46 13.05 -13.55
CA ALA A 260 -8.85 13.89 -14.54
C ALA A 260 -7.36 14.18 -14.22
N ALA A 261 -7.04 14.44 -12.94
CA ALA A 261 -5.68 14.58 -12.46
C ALA A 261 -4.88 13.28 -12.64
N VAL A 262 -5.42 12.13 -12.20
CA VAL A 262 -4.76 10.82 -12.37
C VAL A 262 -4.55 10.50 -13.85
N GLY A 263 -5.52 10.81 -14.70
CA GLY A 263 -5.46 10.52 -16.15
C GLY A 263 -4.43 11.35 -16.90
N SER A 264 -4.20 12.58 -16.47
CA SER A 264 -3.52 13.60 -17.30
C SER A 264 -2.23 14.14 -16.67
N ALA A 265 -2.16 14.24 -15.34
CA ALA A 265 -0.99 14.80 -14.64
C ALA A 265 -0.01 13.72 -14.16
N GLY A 266 -0.51 12.53 -13.79
CA GLY A 266 0.30 11.47 -13.19
C GLY A 266 -0.38 10.85 -11.97
N PRO A 267 0.29 9.92 -11.26
CA PRO A 267 -0.21 9.41 -9.99
C PRO A 267 -0.50 10.52 -8.97
N VAL A 268 -1.52 10.32 -8.13
CA VAL A 268 -2.03 11.31 -7.16
C VAL A 268 -2.07 10.70 -5.77
N SER A 269 -1.55 11.42 -4.78
CA SER A 269 -1.67 11.03 -3.37
C SER A 269 -3.12 11.19 -2.92
N ILE A 270 -3.68 10.13 -2.34
CA ILE A 270 -5.03 10.11 -1.77
C ILE A 270 -4.99 9.58 -0.34
N ALA A 271 -6.04 9.81 0.44
CA ALA A 271 -6.25 9.14 1.71
C ALA A 271 -7.65 8.53 1.79
N PHE A 272 -7.81 7.50 2.60
CA PHE A 272 -9.10 6.86 2.86
C PHE A 272 -9.14 6.24 4.27
N GLU A 273 -10.32 5.85 4.72
CA GLU A 273 -10.50 5.11 5.97
C GLU A 273 -10.27 3.62 5.75
N VAL A 274 -9.21 3.10 6.34
CA VAL A 274 -9.00 1.66 6.51
C VAL A 274 -9.89 1.17 7.67
N VAL A 275 -10.67 0.14 7.39
CA VAL A 275 -11.44 -0.63 8.39
C VAL A 275 -10.92 -2.08 8.47
N SER A 276 -11.36 -2.81 9.49
CA SER A 276 -10.74 -4.09 9.91
C SER A 276 -10.62 -5.17 8.84
N ASP A 277 -11.49 -5.24 7.84
CA ASP A 277 -11.40 -6.25 6.77
C ASP A 277 -10.36 -5.91 5.70
N PHE A 278 -10.11 -4.62 5.46
CA PHE A 278 -9.19 -4.16 4.41
C PHE A 278 -7.75 -4.64 4.63
N ARG A 279 -7.32 -4.82 5.89
CA ARG A 279 -5.96 -5.33 6.18
C ARG A 279 -5.70 -6.71 5.58
N PHE A 280 -6.74 -7.48 5.25
CA PHE A 280 -6.64 -8.80 4.63
C PHE A 280 -7.06 -8.81 3.15
N TYR A 281 -7.28 -7.65 2.52
CA TYR A 281 -7.58 -7.58 1.10
C TYR A 281 -6.53 -8.35 0.27
N LYS A 282 -7.00 -9.11 -0.73
CA LYS A 282 -6.16 -9.79 -1.74
C LYS A 282 -6.39 -9.27 -3.14
N SER A 283 -7.61 -9.41 -3.66
CA SER A 283 -7.92 -9.08 -5.07
C SER A 283 -9.37 -8.66 -5.26
N GLY A 284 -9.69 -8.10 -6.45
CA GLY A 284 -11.02 -7.60 -6.81
C GLY A 284 -11.30 -6.17 -6.34
N VAL A 285 -12.51 -5.67 -6.59
CA VAL A 285 -12.86 -4.27 -6.27
C VAL A 285 -13.34 -4.17 -4.82
N TYR A 286 -12.54 -3.55 -3.96
CA TYR A 286 -12.90 -3.32 -2.56
C TYR A 286 -14.12 -2.39 -2.45
N GLU A 287 -15.13 -2.87 -1.73
CA GLU A 287 -16.34 -2.13 -1.36
C GLU A 287 -16.60 -2.40 0.13
N SER A 288 -16.96 -1.36 0.88
CA SER A 288 -17.29 -1.49 2.31
C SER A 288 -18.47 -0.60 2.68
N SER A 289 -19.37 -1.17 3.47
CA SER A 289 -20.46 -0.43 4.12
C SER A 289 -20.12 0.02 5.54
N LYS A 290 -18.89 -0.26 6.00
CA LYS A 290 -18.43 0.04 7.36
C LYS A 290 -17.60 1.31 7.42
N CYS A 291 -16.78 1.55 6.40
CA CYS A 291 -16.02 2.79 6.28
C CYS A 291 -16.96 3.96 6.00
N ARG A 292 -16.54 5.13 6.41
CA ARG A 292 -17.21 6.41 6.31
C ARG A 292 -16.54 7.26 5.23
N SER A 293 -17.10 8.44 5.02
CA SER A 293 -16.53 9.44 4.15
C SER A 293 -16.55 10.77 4.91
N GLY A 294 -15.40 11.40 5.00
CA GLY A 294 -15.14 12.60 5.76
C GLY A 294 -13.63 12.77 5.93
N GLU A 295 -13.16 14.02 5.81
CA GLU A 295 -11.74 14.36 6.01
C GLU A 295 -11.19 13.93 7.38
N LYS A 296 -12.06 13.78 8.38
CA LYS A 296 -11.70 13.34 9.74
C LYS A 296 -11.86 11.83 9.97
N ASP A 297 -12.31 11.09 8.98
CA ASP A 297 -12.44 9.64 9.04
C ASP A 297 -11.24 8.94 8.39
N VAL A 298 -10.55 9.58 7.44
CA VAL A 298 -9.39 9.00 6.77
C VAL A 298 -8.23 8.76 7.74
N ASN A 299 -7.56 7.62 7.60
CA ASN A 299 -6.50 7.18 8.51
C ASN A 299 -5.31 6.52 7.79
N HIS A 300 -5.34 6.46 6.46
CA HIS A 300 -4.29 5.86 5.65
C HIS A 300 -4.11 6.62 4.34
N ALA A 301 -2.88 7.02 4.04
CA ALA A 301 -2.52 7.71 2.80
C ALA A 301 -1.82 6.74 1.84
N VAL A 302 -2.23 6.78 0.58
CA VAL A 302 -1.82 5.86 -0.49
C VAL A 302 -1.70 6.62 -1.82
N LEU A 303 -1.33 5.94 -2.90
CA LEU A 303 -1.12 6.58 -4.20
C LEU A 303 -2.07 5.99 -5.25
N ALA A 304 -2.98 6.81 -5.77
CA ALA A 304 -3.79 6.45 -6.93
C ALA A 304 -2.90 6.47 -8.19
N VAL A 305 -2.68 5.30 -8.78
CA VAL A 305 -1.81 5.10 -9.96
C VAL A 305 -2.61 4.80 -11.24
N GLY A 306 -3.93 4.83 -11.15
CA GLY A 306 -4.78 4.51 -12.28
C GLY A 306 -6.23 4.33 -11.90
N TYR A 307 -7.04 3.96 -12.89
CA TYR A 307 -8.44 3.61 -12.76
C TYR A 307 -8.87 2.78 -13.97
N GLY A 308 -9.90 1.96 -13.78
CA GLY A 308 -10.42 1.10 -14.83
C GLY A 308 -11.84 0.63 -14.56
N VAL A 309 -12.27 -0.35 -15.35
CA VAL A 309 -13.52 -1.07 -15.17
C VAL A 309 -13.24 -2.57 -15.18
N GLU A 310 -13.67 -3.28 -14.13
CA GLU A 310 -13.55 -4.74 -14.03
C GLU A 310 -14.95 -5.31 -13.74
N ASP A 311 -15.43 -6.23 -14.58
CA ASP A 311 -16.79 -6.81 -14.49
C ASP A 311 -17.91 -5.77 -14.33
N GLY A 312 -17.79 -4.65 -15.04
CA GLY A 312 -18.74 -3.53 -14.99
C GLY A 312 -18.60 -2.64 -13.75
N LYS A 313 -17.63 -2.91 -12.87
CA LYS A 313 -17.34 -2.11 -11.68
C LYS A 313 -16.17 -1.17 -11.94
N LYS A 314 -16.45 0.13 -11.81
CA LYS A 314 -15.42 1.16 -11.88
C LYS A 314 -14.58 1.14 -10.60
N HIS A 315 -13.27 1.21 -10.76
CA HIS A 315 -12.34 1.20 -9.64
C HIS A 315 -11.18 2.17 -9.84
N TRP A 316 -10.57 2.55 -8.73
CA TRP A 316 -9.21 3.11 -8.65
C TRP A 316 -8.21 1.97 -8.56
N ILE A 317 -7.03 2.14 -9.17
CA ILE A 317 -5.86 1.28 -8.98
C ILE A 317 -4.92 2.02 -8.03
N VAL A 318 -4.60 1.41 -6.89
CA VAL A 318 -3.95 2.11 -5.78
C VAL A 318 -2.74 1.34 -5.29
N LYS A 319 -1.60 2.03 -5.20
CA LYS A 319 -0.35 1.53 -4.61
C LYS A 319 -0.39 1.71 -3.09
N ASN A 320 -0.13 0.64 -2.36
CA ASN A 320 -0.03 0.64 -0.89
C ASN A 320 1.45 0.64 -0.43
N SER A 321 1.66 0.75 0.88
CA SER A 321 2.97 0.81 1.54
C SER A 321 3.15 -0.29 2.61
N TRP A 322 2.45 -1.42 2.45
CA TRP A 322 2.53 -2.58 3.36
C TRP A 322 3.34 -3.75 2.76
N GLY A 323 4.27 -3.44 1.86
CA GLY A 323 5.09 -4.44 1.17
C GLY A 323 4.37 -5.12 -0.01
N ALA A 324 5.17 -5.68 -0.92
CA ALA A 324 4.66 -6.31 -2.14
C ALA A 324 3.94 -7.64 -1.89
N ALA A 325 4.13 -8.27 -0.72
CA ALA A 325 3.43 -9.49 -0.36
C ALA A 325 1.95 -9.25 0.01
N TRP A 326 1.58 -8.02 0.36
CA TRP A 326 0.21 -7.65 0.71
C TRP A 326 -0.64 -7.40 -0.54
N GLY A 327 -1.90 -7.82 -0.53
CA GLY A 327 -2.83 -7.51 -1.62
C GLY A 327 -2.42 -8.14 -2.95
N ASN A 328 -2.64 -7.39 -4.02
CA ASN A 328 -2.23 -7.77 -5.37
C ASN A 328 -0.87 -7.13 -5.67
N GLU A 329 0.20 -7.80 -5.24
CA GLU A 329 1.59 -7.33 -5.41
C GLU A 329 1.85 -5.95 -4.79
N GLY A 330 1.22 -5.66 -3.65
CA GLY A 330 1.27 -4.36 -2.97
C GLY A 330 0.26 -3.34 -3.47
N PHE A 331 -0.61 -3.71 -4.41
CA PHE A 331 -1.69 -2.88 -4.93
C PHE A 331 -3.06 -3.39 -4.51
N PHE A 332 -4.05 -2.50 -4.60
CA PHE A 332 -5.45 -2.85 -4.45
C PHE A 332 -6.32 -2.06 -5.42
N GLN A 333 -7.53 -2.57 -5.62
CA GLN A 333 -8.59 -1.83 -6.30
C GLN A 333 -9.67 -1.44 -5.31
N ILE A 334 -10.19 -0.22 -5.44
CA ILE A 334 -11.27 0.30 -4.59
C ILE A 334 -12.32 0.99 -5.45
N ALA A 335 -13.59 0.84 -5.10
CA ALA A 335 -14.70 1.35 -5.89
C ALA A 335 -14.61 2.86 -6.14
N ARG A 336 -14.85 3.25 -7.40
CA ARG A 336 -14.85 4.64 -7.88
C ARG A 336 -16.28 5.12 -8.18
N ASP A 337 -16.48 6.43 -8.22
CA ASP A 337 -17.76 7.14 -8.40
C ASP A 337 -18.70 7.03 -7.18
N ARG A 338 -18.15 6.79 -6.00
CA ARG A 338 -18.88 6.65 -4.72
C ARG A 338 -18.17 7.31 -3.54
N ASN A 339 -17.00 7.93 -3.75
CA ASN A 339 -16.10 8.37 -2.68
C ASN A 339 -15.90 7.27 -1.62
N MET A 340 -15.69 6.02 -2.08
CA MET A 340 -15.62 4.85 -1.22
C MET A 340 -14.55 5.05 -0.13
N CYS A 341 -14.94 4.94 1.13
CA CYS A 341 -14.07 5.17 2.28
C CYS A 341 -13.37 6.54 2.31
N GLY A 342 -13.87 7.54 1.56
CA GLY A 342 -13.29 8.88 1.54
C GLY A 342 -12.09 9.08 0.61
N VAL A 343 -11.88 8.19 -0.38
CA VAL A 343 -10.74 8.26 -1.33
C VAL A 343 -10.51 9.61 -2.01
N ALA A 344 -11.53 10.46 -2.15
CA ALA A 344 -11.42 11.80 -2.72
C ALA A 344 -11.58 12.93 -1.69
N ASP A 345 -11.66 12.64 -0.39
CA ASP A 345 -11.74 13.67 0.65
C ASP A 345 -10.41 14.43 0.77
N CYS A 346 -9.29 13.73 0.59
CA CYS A 346 -7.95 14.27 0.80
C CYS A 346 -7.02 13.84 -0.33
N ALA A 347 -7.14 14.51 -1.48
CA ALA A 347 -6.33 14.22 -2.65
C ALA A 347 -5.43 15.41 -3.02
N SER A 348 -4.16 15.13 -3.34
CA SER A 348 -3.20 16.14 -3.77
C SER A 348 -2.06 15.53 -4.57
N TYR A 349 -1.41 16.34 -5.40
CA TYR A 349 -0.16 15.98 -6.05
C TYR A 349 0.76 17.20 -6.11
N ALA A 350 2.01 16.98 -6.49
CA ALA A 350 2.99 18.05 -6.63
C ALA A 350 3.69 17.98 -7.99
N VAL A 351 3.87 19.16 -8.59
CA VAL A 351 4.69 19.33 -9.80
C VAL A 351 6.13 19.53 -9.38
N VAL A 352 7.02 18.69 -9.90
CA VAL A 352 8.46 18.72 -9.60
C VAL A 352 9.20 19.70 -10.52
N LEU A 353 10.29 20.29 -10.02
CA LEU A 353 11.18 21.17 -10.81
C LEU A 353 12.04 20.40 -11.82
#